data_AF-A0A150UU02-F1
#
_entry.id   AF-A0A150UU02-F1
#
_cell.length_a   1.000
_cell.length_b   1.000
_cell.length_c   1.000
_cell.angle_alpha   90.00
_cell.angle_beta   90.00
_cell.angle_gamma   90.00
#
_symmetry.space_group_name_H-M   'P 1'
#
loop_
_entity.id
_entity.type
_entity.pdbx_description
1 polymer ?
#
loop_
_entity_poly.entity_id
_entity_poly.type
_entity_poly.pdbx_seq_one_letter_code
_entity_poly.pdbx_strand_id
1 'polypeptide(L)'
;FFGFNGNTLTLVDSNGEGTNTSPILKDLQCVNGLPGTQGDVFGQVSWCNTEPFWNAVNAAVANGQLNVPSLGTDSLGNQCPSTRSFEIIDQDQSDNLPTKYLLLPDGSTAQFTAANQAKFTSAIEIDNASDEALIADFINPAIGCTSFQVDSIDDPGAKVSALSTQELQALIFQQEPVALVPLNDPDTLLTASQTESPAKTNAYRIGVNQPQLGSGFNTDDGSPTNYCNNLVDIQPRFLATFQSKFMSVTTPDAGIGNNLFTFLGNRFIQSFANLGCTNKNIPVSCTLDSSAGNNLFTFLGNRFIQSLANLGCTNKNIPVSCTLDSSGAATSCSITLNNGTSTHRWR
;
A
#
# COMPACT_ATOMS: atom_id res chain seq x y z
N PHE A 1 13.60 -5.47 -7.12
CA PHE A 1 12.17 -5.46 -6.77
C PHE A 1 11.38 -4.97 -7.97
N PHE A 2 10.18 -5.49 -8.18
CA PHE A 2 9.28 -5.12 -9.28
C PHE A 2 7.88 -4.93 -8.72
N GLY A 3 7.21 -3.84 -9.12
CA GLY A 3 5.89 -3.48 -8.62
C GLY A 3 5.06 -2.84 -9.74
N PHE A 4 3.75 -2.97 -9.67
CA PHE A 4 2.85 -2.45 -10.69
C PHE A 4 1.52 -2.08 -10.07
N ASN A 5 0.98 -0.89 -10.39
CA ASN A 5 -0.34 -0.48 -9.96
C ASN A 5 -1.43 -1.14 -10.82
N GLY A 6 -1.80 -2.35 -10.43
CA GLY A 6 -2.91 -3.11 -11.00
C GLY A 6 -3.07 -4.44 -10.28
N ASN A 7 -4.07 -5.25 -10.67
CA ASN A 7 -4.50 -6.37 -9.83
C ASN A 7 -3.45 -7.47 -9.61
N THR A 8 -2.62 -7.75 -10.61
CA THR A 8 -1.71 -8.90 -10.56
C THR A 8 -0.49 -8.68 -11.43
N LEU A 9 0.68 -8.78 -10.81
CA LEU A 9 1.98 -8.84 -11.44
C LEU A 9 2.41 -10.31 -11.55
N THR A 10 2.60 -10.78 -12.79
CA THR A 10 3.22 -12.07 -13.07
C THR A 10 4.61 -11.85 -13.67
N LEU A 11 5.65 -12.29 -12.96
CA LEU A 11 7.02 -12.26 -13.42
C LEU A 11 7.28 -13.48 -14.31
N VAL A 12 7.61 -13.23 -15.57
CA VAL A 12 7.93 -14.26 -16.59
C VAL A 12 9.27 -13.98 -17.26
N ASP A 13 9.91 -15.02 -17.77
CA ASP A 13 11.06 -14.88 -18.64
C ASP A 13 10.67 -14.56 -20.10
N SER A 14 11.66 -14.48 -20.98
CA SER A 14 11.43 -14.16 -22.41
C SER A 14 10.60 -15.20 -23.17
N ASN A 15 10.42 -16.39 -22.61
CA ASN A 15 9.60 -17.46 -23.17
C ASN A 15 8.20 -17.52 -22.53
N GLY A 16 7.90 -16.63 -21.58
CA GLY A 16 6.64 -16.60 -20.84
C GLY A 16 6.58 -17.58 -19.66
N GLU A 17 7.70 -18.16 -19.23
CA GLU A 17 7.73 -19.07 -18.09
C GLU A 17 7.85 -18.29 -16.77
N GLY A 18 6.99 -18.61 -15.79
CA GLY A 18 6.97 -17.94 -14.49
C GLY A 18 8.07 -18.43 -13.52
N THR A 19 8.20 -17.79 -12.36
CA THR A 19 9.26 -18.07 -11.36
C THR A 19 9.32 -19.52 -10.90
N ASN A 20 8.19 -20.23 -10.89
CA ASN A 20 8.12 -21.64 -10.49
C ASN A 20 8.46 -22.64 -11.60
N THR A 21 8.50 -22.21 -12.86
CA THR A 21 8.77 -23.08 -14.02
C THR A 21 10.09 -22.72 -14.71
N SER A 22 10.39 -21.43 -14.88
CA SER A 22 11.57 -20.94 -15.58
C SER A 22 12.87 -21.30 -14.84
N PRO A 23 13.80 -22.03 -15.48
CA PRO A 23 15.14 -22.24 -14.93
C PRO A 23 15.90 -20.92 -14.74
N ILE A 24 15.72 -19.96 -15.65
CA ILE A 24 16.42 -18.66 -15.61
C ILE A 24 15.98 -17.86 -14.37
N LEU A 25 14.67 -17.76 -14.13
CA LEU A 25 14.16 -17.03 -12.98
C LEU A 25 14.54 -17.73 -11.66
N LYS A 26 14.62 -19.07 -11.64
CA LYS A 26 15.11 -19.82 -10.46
C LYS A 26 16.59 -19.56 -10.19
N ASP A 27 17.42 -19.55 -11.24
CA ASP A 27 18.86 -19.26 -11.12
C ASP A 27 19.10 -17.83 -10.60
N LEU A 28 18.24 -16.88 -10.98
CA LEU A 28 18.23 -15.50 -10.46
C LEU A 28 17.54 -15.35 -9.10
N GLN A 29 17.06 -16.46 -8.52
CA GLN A 29 16.35 -16.50 -7.24
C GLN A 29 15.15 -15.55 -7.21
N CYS A 30 14.38 -15.55 -8.29
CA CYS A 30 13.15 -14.79 -8.39
C CYS A 30 12.00 -15.45 -7.65
N VAL A 31 11.24 -14.64 -6.91
CA VAL A 31 10.05 -15.03 -6.17
C VAL A 31 8.93 -14.06 -6.54
N ASN A 32 7.79 -14.62 -6.92
CA ASN A 32 6.59 -13.85 -7.21
C ASN A 32 5.38 -14.36 -6.42
N GLY A 33 5.52 -15.43 -5.63
CA GLY A 33 4.48 -16.03 -4.80
C GLY A 33 5.06 -17.20 -4.02
N LEU A 34 4.23 -18.19 -3.66
CA LEU A 34 4.67 -19.41 -2.98
C LEU A 34 5.63 -20.24 -3.87
N PRO A 35 6.89 -20.47 -3.44
CA PRO A 35 7.82 -21.31 -4.19
C PRO A 35 7.30 -22.74 -4.38
N GLY A 36 7.40 -23.26 -5.60
CA GLY A 36 6.92 -24.60 -5.97
C GLY A 36 5.43 -24.68 -6.32
N THR A 37 4.66 -23.59 -6.22
CA THR A 37 3.22 -23.58 -6.53
C THR A 37 2.93 -22.82 -7.81
N GLN A 38 2.61 -23.54 -8.88
CA GLN A 38 2.35 -22.93 -10.19
C GLN A 38 1.17 -21.95 -10.16
N GLY A 39 1.37 -20.75 -10.72
CA GLY A 39 0.34 -19.71 -10.81
C GLY A 39 0.06 -18.95 -9.52
N ASP A 40 0.78 -19.25 -8.42
CA ASP A 40 0.66 -18.49 -7.19
C ASP A 40 1.52 -17.23 -7.23
N VAL A 41 0.91 -16.09 -6.89
CA VAL A 41 1.54 -14.76 -6.95
C VAL A 41 1.17 -13.85 -5.76
N PHE A 42 2.02 -12.89 -5.41
CA PHE A 42 1.85 -11.93 -4.32
C PHE A 42 0.97 -10.72 -4.66
N GLY A 43 0.09 -10.81 -5.66
CA GLY A 43 -0.63 -9.62 -6.12
C GLY A 43 0.28 -8.70 -6.93
N GLN A 44 0.65 -7.54 -6.40
CA GLN A 44 1.23 -6.43 -7.17
C GLN A 44 2.76 -6.43 -7.27
N VAL A 45 3.43 -7.34 -6.56
CA VAL A 45 4.89 -7.32 -6.38
C VAL A 45 5.58 -8.63 -6.74
N SER A 46 6.85 -8.51 -7.12
CA SER A 46 7.80 -9.62 -7.21
C SER A 46 9.23 -9.13 -7.00
N TRP A 47 10.16 -10.06 -6.81
CA TRP A 47 11.56 -9.70 -6.64
C TRP A 47 12.49 -10.85 -6.98
N CYS A 48 13.76 -10.52 -7.22
CA CYS A 48 14.82 -11.49 -7.46
C CYS A 48 16.01 -11.16 -6.56
N ASN A 49 16.70 -12.21 -6.10
CA ASN A 49 17.95 -12.10 -5.33
C ASN A 49 17.84 -11.25 -4.05
N THR A 50 16.67 -11.22 -3.41
CA THR A 50 16.42 -10.40 -2.21
C THR A 50 17.10 -10.95 -0.96
N GLU A 51 17.11 -12.27 -0.76
CA GLU A 51 17.73 -12.86 0.42
C GLU A 51 19.25 -12.60 0.47
N PRO A 52 20.05 -12.85 -0.60
CA PRO A 52 21.46 -12.46 -0.60
C PRO A 52 21.67 -10.94 -0.46
N PHE A 53 20.81 -10.12 -1.07
CA PHE A 53 20.86 -8.67 -0.93
C PHE A 53 20.68 -8.25 0.54
N TRP A 54 19.63 -8.74 1.21
CA TRP A 54 19.34 -8.40 2.59
C TRP A 54 20.39 -8.92 3.55
N ASN A 55 20.92 -10.13 3.32
CA ASN A 55 22.05 -10.65 4.08
C ASN A 55 23.28 -9.72 3.99
N ALA A 56 23.59 -9.22 2.78
CA ALA A 56 24.70 -8.28 2.59
C ALA A 56 24.44 -6.92 3.25
N VAL A 57 23.23 -6.37 3.11
CA VAL A 57 22.84 -5.08 3.71
C VAL A 57 22.86 -5.16 5.25
N ASN A 58 22.25 -6.19 5.83
CA ASN A 58 22.20 -6.39 7.27
C ASN A 58 23.62 -6.61 7.84
N ALA A 59 24.48 -7.34 7.14
CA ALA A 59 25.89 -7.49 7.52
C ALA A 59 26.65 -6.16 7.44
N ALA A 60 26.41 -5.34 6.41
CA ALA A 60 27.03 -4.03 6.29
C ALA A 60 26.61 -3.09 7.43
N VAL A 61 25.34 -3.12 7.86
CA VAL A 61 24.88 -2.38 9.05
C VAL A 61 25.56 -2.89 10.31
N ALA A 62 25.55 -4.21 10.53
CA ALA A 62 26.17 -4.82 11.71
C ALA A 62 27.68 -4.54 11.83
N ASN A 63 28.37 -4.45 10.69
CA ASN A 63 29.80 -4.13 10.60
C ASN A 63 30.09 -2.62 10.56
N GLY A 64 29.08 -1.75 10.66
CA GLY A 64 29.24 -0.29 10.61
C GLY A 64 29.67 0.25 9.24
N GLN A 65 29.50 -0.53 8.16
CA GLN A 65 29.81 -0.14 6.79
C GLN A 65 28.65 0.62 6.12
N LEU A 66 27.42 0.38 6.57
CA LEU A 66 26.23 1.11 6.16
C LEU A 66 25.62 1.83 7.36
N ASN A 67 25.56 3.15 7.30
CA ASN A 67 24.88 3.97 8.30
C ASN A 67 23.44 4.22 7.88
N VAL A 68 22.48 3.79 8.72
CA VAL A 68 21.06 4.01 8.48
C VAL A 68 20.60 5.19 9.34
N PRO A 69 20.04 6.25 8.74
CA PRO A 69 19.59 7.42 9.50
C PRO A 69 18.39 7.06 10.39
N SER A 70 18.32 7.65 11.58
CA SER A 70 17.14 7.57 12.44
C SER A 70 15.89 8.13 11.75
N LEU A 71 14.69 7.67 12.14
CA LEU A 71 13.39 8.13 11.61
C LEU A 71 13.17 9.65 11.71
N GLY A 72 13.81 10.34 12.65
CA GLY A 72 13.65 11.77 12.88
C GLY A 72 12.48 12.07 13.82
N THR A 73 12.00 13.31 13.77
CA THR A 73 10.94 13.81 14.65
C THR A 73 9.91 14.61 13.85
N ASP A 74 8.64 14.37 14.11
CA ASP A 74 7.53 15.10 13.51
C ASP A 74 7.43 16.54 14.06
N SER A 75 6.54 17.32 13.47
CA SER A 75 6.26 18.71 13.85
C SER A 75 5.63 18.89 15.24
N LEU A 76 5.29 17.80 15.94
CA LEU A 76 4.78 17.79 17.30
C LEU A 76 5.81 17.27 18.32
N GLY A 77 6.99 16.82 17.87
CA GLY A 77 8.04 16.30 18.73
C GLY A 77 8.03 14.78 18.92
N ASN A 78 7.16 14.03 18.24
CA ASN A 78 7.16 12.56 18.30
C ASN A 78 8.11 11.96 17.27
N GLN A 79 8.51 10.71 17.45
CA GLN A 79 9.28 9.98 16.43
C GLN A 79 8.47 9.88 15.13
N CYS A 80 9.11 10.11 13.99
CA CYS A 80 8.46 9.92 12.70
C CYS A 80 8.07 8.45 12.49
N PRO A 81 6.93 8.18 11.82
CA PRO A 81 6.54 6.82 11.47
C PRO A 81 7.56 6.18 10.52
N SER A 82 7.62 4.86 10.54
CA SER A 82 8.28 4.04 9.51
C SER A 82 7.24 3.24 8.72
N THR A 83 7.67 2.54 7.66
CA THR A 83 6.77 1.65 6.89
C THR A 83 6.17 0.51 7.71
N ARG A 84 6.74 0.16 8.87
CA ARG A 84 6.20 -0.85 9.79
C ARG A 84 5.40 -0.23 10.95
N SER A 85 4.97 1.02 10.82
CA SER A 85 4.09 1.68 11.80
C SER A 85 2.63 1.46 11.43
N PHE A 86 1.78 1.16 12.41
CA PHE A 86 0.32 1.19 12.25
C PHE A 86 -0.26 2.62 12.09
N GLU A 87 0.60 3.63 11.92
CA GLU A 87 0.24 5.01 11.54
C GLU A 87 0.28 5.24 10.01
N ILE A 88 0.92 4.33 9.28
CA ILE A 88 0.99 4.32 7.81
C ILE A 88 0.09 3.19 7.35
N ILE A 89 -1.00 3.47 6.64
CA ILE A 89 -1.88 2.43 6.09
C ILE A 89 -2.31 2.84 4.70
N ASP A 90 -1.91 2.04 3.72
CA ASP A 90 -2.57 1.88 2.45
C ASP A 90 -3.62 0.75 2.49
N GLN A 91 -4.41 0.62 1.42
CA GLN A 91 -5.43 -0.39 1.24
C GLN A 91 -4.88 -1.82 1.44
N ASP A 92 -3.72 -2.13 0.87
CA ASP A 92 -3.07 -3.43 0.98
C ASP A 92 -1.74 -3.20 1.70
N GLN A 93 -1.73 -3.49 3.00
CA GLN A 93 -0.67 -3.07 3.90
C GLN A 93 0.61 -3.87 3.60
N SER A 94 1.74 -3.19 3.57
CA SER A 94 3.00 -3.69 3.02
C SER A 94 3.00 -3.90 1.49
N ASP A 95 2.15 -3.23 0.71
CA ASP A 95 2.34 -3.08 -0.74
C ASP A 95 3.51 -2.11 -0.96
N ASN A 96 4.66 -2.66 -1.34
CA ASN A 96 5.92 -2.13 -0.82
C ASN A 96 6.78 -1.38 -1.84
N LEU A 97 6.26 -0.92 -2.98
CA LEU A 97 7.12 -0.28 -3.98
C LEU A 97 6.74 1.17 -4.31
N PRO A 98 7.58 2.16 -3.90
CA PRO A 98 7.42 3.54 -4.34
C PRO A 98 7.88 3.61 -5.80
N THR A 99 6.97 3.29 -6.72
CA THR A 99 7.30 3.20 -8.14
C THR A 99 6.41 4.13 -8.94
N LYS A 100 7.07 4.94 -9.75
CA LYS A 100 6.43 5.74 -10.80
C LYS A 100 6.94 5.23 -12.13
N TYR A 101 6.04 5.20 -13.10
CA TYR A 101 6.33 4.82 -14.47
C TYR A 101 5.74 5.85 -15.42
N LEU A 102 6.30 5.88 -16.62
CA LEU A 102 5.73 6.56 -17.77
C LEU A 102 5.01 5.53 -18.64
N LEU A 103 3.69 5.63 -18.74
CA LEU A 103 2.87 4.84 -19.66
C LEU A 103 2.97 5.47 -21.06
N LEU A 104 3.54 4.71 -22.00
CA LEU A 104 3.73 5.12 -23.38
C LEU A 104 2.45 4.87 -24.21
N PRO A 105 2.27 5.56 -25.37
CA PRO A 105 1.07 5.40 -26.20
C PRO A 105 0.84 3.98 -26.75
N ASP A 106 1.88 3.15 -26.81
CA ASP A 106 1.80 1.75 -27.23
C ASP A 106 1.44 0.78 -26.08
N GLY A 107 1.21 1.33 -24.89
CA GLY A 107 0.86 0.56 -23.68
C GLY A 107 2.05 0.02 -22.91
N SER A 108 3.29 0.22 -23.39
CA SER A 108 4.49 -0.14 -22.64
C SER A 108 4.80 0.89 -21.54
N THR A 109 5.62 0.51 -20.56
CA THR A 109 6.06 1.41 -19.49
C THR A 109 7.56 1.71 -19.59
N ALA A 110 7.95 2.90 -19.13
CA ALA A 110 9.35 3.28 -18.91
C ALA A 110 9.56 3.75 -17.45
N GLN A 111 10.79 3.63 -16.96
CA GLN A 111 11.16 4.17 -15.64
C GLN A 111 10.91 5.68 -15.59
N PHE A 112 10.38 6.17 -14.48
CA PHE A 112 10.15 7.60 -14.28
C PHE A 112 11.46 8.32 -13.90
N THR A 113 12.21 8.74 -14.93
CA THR A 113 13.47 9.47 -14.77
C THR A 113 13.42 10.79 -15.54
N ALA A 114 14.24 11.78 -15.17
CA ALA A 114 14.30 13.05 -15.90
C ALA A 114 14.60 12.86 -17.39
N ALA A 115 15.49 11.92 -17.73
CA ALA A 115 15.84 11.59 -19.11
C ALA A 115 14.65 10.98 -19.88
N ASN A 116 13.89 10.07 -19.25
CA ASN A 116 12.74 9.45 -19.90
C ASN A 116 11.57 10.42 -20.03
N GLN A 117 11.34 11.30 -19.05
CA GLN A 117 10.32 12.35 -19.14
C GLN A 117 10.60 13.31 -20.30
N ALA A 118 11.86 13.72 -20.48
CA ALA A 118 12.25 14.57 -21.61
C ALA A 118 12.12 13.87 -22.97
N LYS A 119 12.34 12.54 -23.01
CA LYS A 119 12.24 11.72 -24.23
C LYS A 119 10.78 11.40 -24.60
N PHE A 120 9.93 11.13 -23.62
CA PHE A 120 8.56 10.66 -23.80
C PHE A 120 7.56 11.72 -23.32
N THR A 121 7.56 12.89 -23.97
CA THR A 121 6.75 14.05 -23.54
C THR A 121 5.24 13.85 -23.63
N SER A 122 4.77 12.81 -24.32
CA SER A 122 3.36 12.43 -24.42
C SER A 122 2.98 11.26 -23.51
N ALA A 123 3.93 10.74 -22.72
CA ALA A 123 3.65 9.66 -21.79
C ALA A 123 2.80 10.16 -20.62
N ILE A 124 2.00 9.24 -20.07
CA ILE A 124 1.19 9.48 -18.89
C ILE A 124 1.98 8.99 -17.68
N GLU A 125 2.15 9.84 -16.66
CA GLU A 125 2.67 9.37 -15.37
C GLU A 125 1.64 8.44 -14.72
N ILE A 126 2.09 7.25 -14.37
CA ILE A 126 1.34 6.31 -13.54
C ILE A 126 2.20 6.00 -12.31
N ASP A 127 1.58 5.91 -11.14
CA ASP A 127 2.24 5.61 -9.88
C ASP A 127 1.65 4.34 -9.26
N ASN A 128 2.38 3.69 -8.37
CA ASN A 128 1.80 2.81 -7.36
C ASN A 128 1.73 3.59 -6.04
N ALA A 129 0.51 3.92 -5.59
CA ALA A 129 0.27 4.66 -4.35
C ALA A 129 0.40 3.76 -3.10
N SER A 130 1.44 2.93 -3.12
CA SER A 130 1.84 1.95 -2.12
C SER A 130 2.15 2.62 -0.77
N ASP A 131 2.21 1.85 0.32
CA ASP A 131 2.59 2.36 1.65
C ASP A 131 3.88 3.18 1.60
N GLU A 132 4.83 2.72 0.78
CA GLU A 132 6.15 3.32 0.67
C GLU A 132 6.16 4.65 -0.08
N ALA A 133 5.32 4.79 -1.11
CA ALA A 133 5.07 6.09 -1.74
C ALA A 133 4.31 7.01 -0.78
N LEU A 134 3.32 6.45 -0.07
CA LEU A 134 2.47 7.20 0.85
C LEU A 134 3.26 7.82 1.99
N ILE A 135 4.18 7.07 2.62
CA ILE A 135 5.04 7.61 3.68
C ILE A 135 6.02 8.66 3.13
N ALA A 136 6.66 8.40 1.99
CA ALA A 136 7.74 9.24 1.47
C ALA A 136 7.26 10.54 0.84
N ASP A 137 6.19 10.47 0.05
CA ASP A 137 5.76 11.57 -0.81
C ASP A 137 4.63 12.40 -0.18
N PHE A 138 3.88 11.83 0.77
CA PHE A 138 2.69 12.47 1.32
C PHE A 138 2.73 12.66 2.85
N ILE A 139 2.87 11.58 3.62
CA ILE A 139 2.75 11.65 5.10
C ILE A 139 3.95 12.37 5.71
N ASN A 140 5.18 11.93 5.44
CA ASN A 140 6.37 12.52 6.05
C ASN A 140 6.48 14.03 5.75
N PRO A 141 6.35 14.49 4.49
CA PRO A 141 6.34 15.91 4.18
C PRO A 141 5.24 16.69 4.92
N ALA A 142 4.03 16.12 5.04
CA ALA A 142 2.91 16.77 5.71
C ALA A 142 3.14 16.98 7.20
N ILE A 143 3.79 16.03 7.88
CA ILE A 143 4.01 16.09 9.33
C ILE A 143 5.38 16.66 9.70
N GLY A 144 6.24 16.99 8.74
CA GLY A 144 7.56 17.58 8.96
C GLY A 144 8.70 16.56 9.13
N CYS A 145 8.46 15.31 8.74
CA CYS A 145 9.43 14.23 8.71
C CYS A 145 10.17 14.17 7.37
N THR A 146 11.24 13.37 7.31
CA THR A 146 12.01 13.14 6.07
C THR A 146 12.35 11.67 5.95
N SER A 147 11.98 11.05 4.84
CA SER A 147 12.30 9.65 4.57
C SER A 147 13.80 9.43 4.30
N PHE A 148 14.27 8.21 4.55
CA PHE A 148 15.63 7.81 4.19
C PHE A 148 15.79 7.71 2.67
N GLN A 149 16.55 8.65 2.10
CA GLN A 149 16.87 8.71 0.68
C GLN A 149 18.31 8.30 0.36
N VAL A 150 18.50 7.69 -0.80
CA VAL A 150 19.80 7.34 -1.40
C VAL A 150 19.89 7.92 -2.81
N ASP A 151 21.11 7.98 -3.36
CA ASP A 151 21.30 8.39 -4.75
C ASP A 151 20.67 7.34 -5.69
N SER A 152 19.86 7.80 -6.64
CA SER A 152 19.28 6.94 -7.67
C SER A 152 20.35 6.48 -8.66
N ILE A 153 20.32 5.20 -9.01
CA ILE A 153 21.21 4.60 -10.01
C ILE A 153 20.69 4.77 -11.43
N ASP A 154 19.39 4.95 -11.58
CA ASP A 154 18.63 5.02 -12.84
C ASP A 154 18.32 6.46 -13.26
N ASP A 155 18.36 7.41 -12.33
CA ASP A 155 18.24 8.86 -12.55
C ASP A 155 19.42 9.62 -11.91
N PRO A 156 20.56 9.74 -12.62
CA PRO A 156 21.78 10.32 -12.06
C PRO A 156 21.58 11.72 -11.49
N GLY A 157 21.90 11.88 -10.20
CA GLY A 157 21.77 13.14 -9.45
C GLY A 157 20.44 13.30 -8.70
N ALA A 158 19.47 12.41 -8.92
CA ALA A 158 18.28 12.35 -8.09
C ALA A 158 18.54 11.60 -6.78
N LYS A 159 17.81 11.98 -5.73
CA LYS A 159 17.72 11.24 -4.46
C LYS A 159 16.33 10.66 -4.33
N VAL A 160 16.24 9.39 -3.97
CA VAL A 160 14.97 8.67 -3.91
C VAL A 160 14.90 7.85 -2.62
N SER A 161 13.69 7.75 -2.08
CA SER A 161 13.35 6.69 -1.13
C SER A 161 13.05 5.41 -1.92
N ALA A 162 13.29 4.25 -1.31
CA ALA A 162 12.95 2.96 -1.89
C ALA A 162 12.42 2.04 -0.81
N LEU A 163 11.68 0.99 -1.20
CA LEU A 163 11.34 -0.16 -0.32
C LEU A 163 12.54 -0.50 0.57
N SER A 164 13.70 -0.67 -0.05
CA SER A 164 14.88 -1.14 0.67
C SER A 164 15.37 -0.17 1.75
N THR A 165 15.26 1.14 1.55
CA THR A 165 15.69 2.13 2.54
C THR A 165 14.67 2.24 3.67
N GLN A 166 13.37 2.19 3.35
CA GLN A 166 12.30 2.32 4.32
C GLN A 166 12.15 1.06 5.20
N GLU A 167 12.20 -0.13 4.62
CA GLU A 167 12.22 -1.41 5.36
C GLU A 167 13.46 -1.54 6.26
N LEU A 168 14.63 -1.08 5.80
CA LEU A 168 15.84 -1.10 6.63
C LEU A 168 15.74 -0.12 7.80
N GLN A 169 15.21 1.07 7.57
CA GLN A 169 14.99 2.06 8.62
C GLN A 169 13.96 1.54 9.65
N ALA A 170 12.89 0.92 9.17
CA ALA A 170 11.87 0.32 10.02
C ALA A 170 12.40 -0.85 10.85
N LEU A 171 13.18 -1.76 10.25
CA LEU A 171 13.81 -2.89 10.96
C LEU A 171 14.65 -2.43 12.16
N ILE A 172 15.34 -1.29 12.05
CA ILE A 172 16.27 -0.82 13.07
C ILE A 172 15.56 0.06 14.12
N PHE A 173 14.62 0.91 13.70
CA PHE A 173 14.14 2.00 14.55
C PHE A 173 12.66 1.91 14.94
N GLN A 174 11.84 1.12 14.24
CA GLN A 174 10.43 0.96 14.60
C GLN A 174 10.31 0.31 15.98
N GLN A 175 9.48 0.89 16.84
CA GLN A 175 9.14 0.33 18.14
C GLN A 175 7.81 -0.42 18.07
N GLU A 176 7.58 -1.32 19.02
CA GLU A 176 6.30 -2.03 19.14
C GLU A 176 5.11 -1.06 19.36
N PRO A 177 3.94 -1.34 18.76
CA PRO A 177 3.67 -2.51 17.90
C PRO A 177 4.21 -2.34 16.48
N VAL A 178 4.85 -3.39 15.95
CA VAL A 178 5.38 -3.43 14.58
C VAL A 178 4.35 -4.05 13.62
N ALA A 179 4.01 -3.34 12.54
CA ALA A 179 3.15 -3.82 11.48
C ALA A 179 3.93 -4.75 10.54
N LEU A 180 3.99 -6.04 10.89
CA LEU A 180 4.53 -7.10 10.02
C LEU A 180 3.41 -7.73 9.21
N VAL A 181 3.70 -8.14 7.96
CA VAL A 181 2.70 -8.71 7.04
C VAL A 181 1.94 -9.86 7.69
N PRO A 182 0.62 -9.76 7.94
CA PRO A 182 -0.12 -10.79 8.65
C PRO A 182 -0.54 -11.97 7.74
N LEU A 183 -1.03 -13.06 8.32
CA LEU A 183 -1.43 -14.26 7.57
C LEU A 183 -2.63 -14.05 6.64
N ASN A 184 -3.50 -13.11 6.98
CA ASN A 184 -4.70 -12.74 6.22
C ASN A 184 -4.44 -11.61 5.21
N ASP A 185 -3.17 -11.22 5.03
CA ASP A 185 -2.82 -10.22 4.03
C ASP A 185 -3.20 -10.72 2.62
N PRO A 186 -3.97 -9.95 1.82
CA PRO A 186 -4.41 -10.35 0.49
C PRO A 186 -3.27 -10.78 -0.46
N ASP A 187 -2.09 -10.18 -0.33
CA ASP A 187 -0.93 -10.50 -1.15
C ASP A 187 -0.25 -11.80 -0.69
N THR A 188 -0.58 -12.32 0.50
CA THR A 188 -0.02 -13.57 1.02
C THR A 188 -1.01 -14.72 1.13
N LEU A 189 -2.28 -14.52 0.75
CA LEU A 189 -3.24 -15.59 0.55
C LEU A 189 -2.88 -16.42 -0.68
N LEU A 190 -3.12 -17.74 -0.62
CA LEU A 190 -2.94 -18.59 -1.80
C LEU A 190 -3.85 -18.13 -2.94
N THR A 191 -3.28 -17.90 -4.14
CA THR A 191 -4.02 -17.30 -5.26
C THR A 191 -5.24 -18.14 -5.66
N ALA A 192 -5.13 -19.47 -5.63
CA ALA A 192 -6.19 -20.37 -6.07
C ALA A 192 -7.35 -20.50 -5.06
N SER A 193 -7.06 -20.46 -3.75
CA SER A 193 -8.04 -20.77 -2.70
C SER A 193 -8.41 -19.59 -1.82
N GLN A 194 -7.66 -18.48 -1.88
CA GLN A 194 -7.81 -17.33 -1.00
C GLN A 194 -7.72 -17.70 0.48
N THR A 195 -6.83 -18.66 0.80
CA THR A 195 -6.60 -19.14 2.17
C THR A 195 -5.22 -18.74 2.66
N GLU A 196 -5.10 -18.49 3.95
CA GLU A 196 -3.85 -18.16 4.62
C GLU A 196 -2.76 -19.22 4.38
N SER A 197 -1.51 -18.78 4.21
CA SER A 197 -0.37 -19.67 4.01
C SER A 197 0.87 -19.12 4.72
N PRO A 198 1.25 -19.70 5.87
CA PRO A 198 2.47 -19.28 6.58
C PRO A 198 3.73 -19.34 5.70
N ALA A 199 3.80 -20.29 4.76
CA ALA A 199 4.91 -20.39 3.83
C ALA A 199 4.95 -19.24 2.83
N LYS A 200 3.79 -18.82 2.32
CA LYS A 200 3.69 -17.68 1.39
C LYS A 200 3.94 -16.36 2.11
N THR A 201 3.37 -16.16 3.30
CA THR A 201 3.64 -15.00 4.15
C THR A 201 5.13 -14.91 4.49
N ASN A 202 5.78 -16.01 4.84
CA ASN A 202 7.24 -16.01 5.08
C ASN A 202 8.04 -15.70 3.81
N ALA A 203 7.62 -16.19 2.63
CA ALA A 203 8.27 -15.84 1.37
C ALA A 203 8.16 -14.33 1.07
N TYR A 204 7.00 -13.72 1.39
CA TYR A 204 6.81 -12.28 1.33
C TYR A 204 7.74 -11.54 2.29
N ARG A 205 7.69 -11.90 3.58
CA ARG A 205 8.48 -11.26 4.64
C ARG A 205 10.00 -11.33 4.37
N ILE A 206 10.51 -12.46 3.89
CA ILE A 206 11.92 -12.58 3.45
C ILE A 206 12.21 -11.57 2.33
N GLY A 207 11.29 -11.45 1.37
CA GLY A 207 11.38 -10.51 0.27
C GLY A 207 11.64 -9.08 0.72
N VAL A 208 11.00 -8.66 1.81
CA VAL A 208 11.01 -7.27 2.30
C VAL A 208 11.83 -7.08 3.60
N ASN A 209 12.69 -8.05 3.96
CA ASN A 209 13.53 -8.00 5.16
C ASN A 209 12.76 -7.98 6.50
N GLN A 210 11.56 -8.55 6.54
CA GLN A 210 10.80 -8.76 7.76
C GLN A 210 11.15 -10.12 8.41
N PRO A 211 11.10 -10.22 9.75
CA PRO A 211 11.29 -11.49 10.43
C PRO A 211 10.17 -12.47 10.07
N GLN A 212 10.55 -13.73 9.85
CA GLN A 212 9.61 -14.82 9.58
C GLN A 212 8.76 -15.12 10.82
N LEU A 213 7.53 -15.58 10.58
CA LEU A 213 6.56 -15.97 11.62
C LEU A 213 7.20 -16.86 12.69
N GLY A 214 7.08 -16.44 13.96
CA GLY A 214 7.57 -17.16 15.14
C GLY A 214 9.09 -17.32 15.24
N SER A 215 9.88 -16.61 14.45
CA SER A 215 11.34 -16.80 14.36
C SER A 215 12.12 -15.54 14.72
N GLY A 216 12.72 -15.53 15.92
CA GLY A 216 13.70 -14.51 16.33
C GLY A 216 13.15 -13.42 17.27
N PHE A 217 13.90 -12.33 17.39
CA PHE A 217 13.49 -11.14 18.14
C PHE A 217 12.58 -10.26 17.28
N ASN A 218 11.62 -9.56 17.90
CA ASN A 218 10.64 -8.68 17.23
C ASN A 218 9.85 -9.39 16.12
N THR A 219 9.50 -10.66 16.35
CA THR A 219 8.60 -11.45 15.50
C THR A 219 7.23 -11.57 16.15
N ASP A 220 6.23 -11.87 15.33
CA ASP A 220 4.88 -12.25 15.74
C ASP A 220 4.52 -13.67 15.25
N ASP A 221 3.28 -14.09 15.48
CA ASP A 221 2.67 -15.30 14.92
C ASP A 221 1.84 -15.02 13.65
N GLY A 222 1.87 -13.77 13.14
CA GLY A 222 1.08 -13.31 12.00
C GLY A 222 -0.43 -13.24 12.27
N SER A 223 -0.86 -13.20 13.54
CA SER A 223 -2.27 -13.22 13.93
C SER A 223 -3.08 -12.08 13.27
N PRO A 224 -4.11 -12.40 12.44
CA PRO A 224 -5.06 -11.43 11.91
C PRO A 224 -5.73 -10.57 12.98
N THR A 225 -6.13 -11.18 14.11
CA THR A 225 -6.86 -10.48 15.18
C THR A 225 -6.02 -9.39 15.82
N ASN A 226 -4.80 -9.72 16.27
CA ASN A 226 -3.85 -8.76 16.84
C ASN A 226 -3.54 -7.63 15.87
N TYR A 227 -3.29 -7.96 14.59
CA TYR A 227 -3.03 -6.97 13.56
C TYR A 227 -4.18 -5.97 13.41
N CYS A 228 -5.40 -6.47 13.22
CA CYS A 228 -6.60 -5.66 13.10
C CYS A 228 -6.89 -4.79 14.34
N ASN A 229 -6.57 -5.29 15.55
CA ASN A 229 -6.73 -4.51 16.77
C ASN A 229 -5.73 -3.35 16.83
N ASN A 230 -4.46 -3.58 16.52
CA ASN A 230 -3.46 -2.51 16.43
C ASN A 230 -3.84 -1.46 15.38
N LEU A 231 -4.37 -1.91 14.23
CA LEU A 231 -4.88 -1.03 13.16
C LEU A 231 -5.92 -0.04 13.70
N VAL A 232 -6.93 -0.54 14.42
CA VAL A 232 -8.01 0.27 15.01
C VAL A 232 -7.52 1.14 16.16
N ASP A 233 -6.59 0.63 16.96
CA ASP A 233 -6.10 1.34 18.13
C ASP A 233 -5.17 2.49 17.76
N ILE A 234 -4.46 2.44 16.63
CA ILE A 234 -3.39 3.40 16.31
C ILE A 234 -3.78 4.38 15.21
N GLN A 235 -4.16 3.89 14.02
CA GLN A 235 -4.36 4.76 12.86
C GLN A 235 -5.35 5.89 13.12
N PRO A 236 -6.55 5.66 13.69
CA PRO A 236 -7.52 6.73 13.85
C PRO A 236 -7.02 7.86 14.74
N ARG A 237 -6.20 7.55 15.76
CA ARG A 237 -5.58 8.56 16.63
C ARG A 237 -4.52 9.38 15.89
N PHE A 238 -3.71 8.73 15.05
CA PHE A 238 -2.74 9.42 14.20
C PHE A 238 -3.42 10.37 13.22
N LEU A 239 -4.46 9.90 12.52
CA LEU A 239 -5.24 10.72 11.59
C LEU A 239 -5.90 11.92 12.30
N ALA A 240 -6.48 11.72 13.48
CA ALA A 240 -7.07 12.80 14.27
C ALA A 240 -6.03 13.84 14.71
N THR A 241 -4.85 13.40 15.13
CA THR A 241 -3.74 14.27 15.56
C THR A 241 -3.29 15.21 14.45
N PHE A 242 -3.17 14.71 13.22
CA PHE A 242 -2.67 15.46 12.07
C PHE A 242 -3.75 15.93 11.10
N GLN A 243 -5.03 15.86 11.50
CA GLN A 243 -6.17 16.15 10.62
C GLN A 243 -6.03 17.47 9.87
N SER A 244 -5.72 18.57 10.57
CA SER A 244 -5.61 19.90 9.94
C SER A 244 -4.50 19.96 8.90
N LYS A 245 -3.38 19.25 9.12
CA LYS A 245 -2.28 19.16 8.18
C LYS A 245 -2.68 18.34 6.96
N PHE A 246 -3.23 17.15 7.19
CA PHE A 246 -3.63 16.25 6.11
C PHE A 246 -4.77 16.84 5.26
N MET A 247 -5.67 17.64 5.84
CA MET A 247 -6.70 18.36 5.08
C MET A 247 -6.13 19.46 4.17
N SER A 248 -4.92 19.95 4.43
CA SER A 248 -4.24 20.99 3.63
C SER A 248 -3.37 20.43 2.50
N VAL A 249 -3.20 19.10 2.45
CA VAL A 249 -2.36 18.41 1.46
C VAL A 249 -3.25 17.84 0.37
N THR A 250 -2.84 18.01 -0.89
CA THR A 250 -3.52 17.43 -2.04
C THR A 250 -3.60 15.91 -1.89
N THR A 251 -4.75 15.34 -2.25
CA THR A 251 -4.95 13.89 -2.27
C THR A 251 -3.97 13.19 -3.23
N PRO A 252 -3.43 12.01 -2.87
CA PRO A 252 -2.71 11.15 -3.82
C PRO A 252 -3.59 10.73 -5.01
N ASP A 253 -4.87 10.45 -4.75
CA ASP A 253 -5.83 10.03 -5.77
C ASP A 253 -7.17 10.76 -5.58
N ALA A 254 -7.53 11.58 -6.57
CA ALA A 254 -8.77 12.38 -6.56
C ALA A 254 -10.04 11.52 -6.73
N GLY A 255 -9.91 10.27 -7.20
CA GLY A 255 -10.99 9.29 -7.21
C GLY A 255 -11.29 8.69 -5.82
N ILE A 256 -10.37 8.81 -4.88
CA ILE A 256 -10.44 8.18 -3.54
C ILE A 256 -10.72 9.21 -2.43
N GLY A 257 -10.04 10.35 -2.47
CA GLY A 257 -10.16 11.41 -1.49
C GLY A 257 -10.06 12.80 -2.11
N ASN A 258 -10.51 13.83 -1.41
CA ASN A 258 -10.37 15.23 -1.84
C ASN A 258 -9.16 15.95 -1.21
N ASN A 259 -8.55 15.34 -0.20
CA ASN A 259 -7.30 15.74 0.42
C ASN A 259 -6.64 14.50 1.05
N LEU A 260 -5.42 14.62 1.55
CA LEU A 260 -4.71 13.51 2.16
C LEU A 260 -5.48 12.91 3.36
N PHE A 261 -6.19 13.72 4.15
CA PHE A 261 -6.95 13.21 5.30
C PHE A 261 -8.07 12.26 4.88
N THR A 262 -8.86 12.64 3.87
CA THR A 262 -9.96 11.81 3.37
C THR A 262 -9.46 10.59 2.60
N PHE A 263 -8.33 10.72 1.90
CA PHE A 263 -7.63 9.58 1.28
C PHE A 263 -7.21 8.55 2.34
N LEU A 264 -6.48 8.97 3.38
CA LEU A 264 -6.00 8.07 4.42
C LEU A 264 -7.13 7.43 5.23
N GLY A 265 -8.20 8.18 5.51
CA GLY A 265 -9.40 7.63 6.13
C GLY A 265 -10.07 6.54 5.28
N ASN A 266 -10.07 6.72 3.95
CA ASN A 266 -10.55 5.71 3.02
C ASN A 266 -9.63 4.48 3.01
N ARG A 267 -8.31 4.65 2.92
CA ARG A 267 -7.34 3.54 2.94
C ARG A 267 -7.42 2.71 4.20
N PHE A 268 -7.56 3.34 5.37
CA PHE A 268 -7.82 2.65 6.62
C PHE A 268 -9.05 1.74 6.56
N ILE A 269 -10.18 2.24 6.02
CA ILE A 269 -11.41 1.45 5.87
C ILE A 269 -11.23 0.30 4.89
N GLN A 270 -10.59 0.55 3.76
CA GLN A 270 -10.36 -0.49 2.75
C GLN A 270 -9.42 -1.58 3.28
N SER A 271 -8.34 -1.21 3.97
CA SER A 271 -7.42 -2.15 4.62
C SER A 271 -8.14 -3.01 5.64
N PHE A 272 -8.95 -2.39 6.51
CA PHE A 272 -9.75 -3.10 7.50
C PHE A 272 -10.70 -4.12 6.84
N ALA A 273 -11.30 -3.77 5.70
CA ALA A 273 -12.19 -4.65 4.94
C ALA A 273 -11.43 -5.77 4.21
N ASN A 274 -10.32 -5.45 3.53
CA ASN A 274 -9.51 -6.40 2.76
C ASN A 274 -8.87 -7.45 3.67
N LEU A 275 -8.44 -7.06 4.87
CA LEU A 275 -7.96 -7.97 5.90
C LEU A 275 -9.09 -8.78 6.55
N GLY A 276 -10.36 -8.52 6.24
CA GLY A 276 -11.48 -9.23 6.87
C GLY A 276 -11.56 -9.02 8.38
N CYS A 277 -11.14 -7.86 8.86
CA CYS A 277 -11.10 -7.55 10.28
C CYS A 277 -12.51 -7.58 10.90
N THR A 278 -12.64 -8.21 12.07
CA THR A 278 -13.96 -8.44 12.71
C THR A 278 -14.28 -7.45 13.83
N ASN A 279 -13.31 -6.62 14.23
CA ASN A 279 -13.48 -5.62 15.29
C ASN A 279 -14.45 -4.51 14.85
N LYS A 280 -15.62 -4.43 15.50
CA LYS A 280 -16.66 -3.46 15.11
C LYS A 280 -16.51 -2.09 15.77
N ASN A 281 -15.52 -1.91 16.65
CA ASN A 281 -15.31 -0.66 17.40
C ASN A 281 -14.48 0.34 16.59
N ILE A 282 -14.88 0.61 15.35
CA ILE A 282 -14.14 1.51 14.47
C ILE A 282 -14.53 2.96 14.77
N PRO A 283 -13.60 3.82 15.24
CA PRO A 283 -13.92 5.19 15.63
C PRO A 283 -13.94 6.18 14.45
N VAL A 284 -14.03 5.67 13.21
CA VAL A 284 -14.01 6.47 11.98
C VAL A 284 -15.39 6.41 11.31
N SER A 285 -15.92 7.56 10.91
CA SER A 285 -17.12 7.64 10.06
C SER A 285 -16.81 8.41 8.79
N CYS A 286 -17.32 7.92 7.66
CA CYS A 286 -17.11 8.53 6.35
C CYS A 286 -18.44 8.98 5.73
N THR A 287 -18.38 10.11 5.02
CA THR A 287 -19.50 10.64 4.23
C THR A 287 -19.00 10.89 2.82
N LEU A 288 -19.78 10.46 1.82
CA LEU A 288 -19.48 10.72 0.41
C LEU A 288 -19.64 12.20 0.08
N ASP A 289 -18.72 12.74 -0.70
CA ASP A 289 -18.90 14.01 -1.40
C ASP A 289 -19.90 13.82 -2.55
N SER A 290 -20.84 14.74 -2.73
CA SER A 290 -21.85 14.68 -3.80
C SER A 290 -21.29 14.84 -5.23
N SER A 291 -19.97 14.98 -5.38
CA SER A 291 -19.31 15.43 -6.62
C SER A 291 -18.62 14.32 -7.43
N ALA A 292 -18.70 13.06 -7.01
CA ALA A 292 -17.82 12.03 -7.53
C ALA A 292 -18.34 11.44 -8.89
N GLY A 293 -17.46 11.31 -9.90
CA GLY A 293 -17.81 11.18 -11.33
C GLY A 293 -17.79 9.77 -11.97
N ASN A 294 -18.57 9.58 -13.04
CA ASN A 294 -19.25 8.33 -13.43
C ASN A 294 -18.44 7.12 -13.99
N ASN A 295 -17.14 7.19 -14.33
CA ASN A 295 -16.51 6.07 -15.08
C ASN A 295 -15.55 5.18 -14.26
N LEU A 296 -14.90 5.71 -13.22
CA LEU A 296 -14.19 4.95 -12.18
C LEU A 296 -15.16 4.48 -11.05
N PHE A 297 -16.39 4.99 -11.13
CA PHE A 297 -17.47 4.86 -10.14
C PHE A 297 -18.03 3.46 -9.97
N THR A 298 -17.99 2.63 -11.03
CA THR A 298 -18.56 1.28 -10.97
C THR A 298 -17.63 0.31 -10.23
N PHE A 299 -16.31 0.50 -10.36
CA PHE A 299 -15.30 -0.32 -9.69
C PHE A 299 -15.12 0.09 -8.22
N LEU A 300 -14.88 1.39 -7.97
CA LEU A 300 -14.73 1.91 -6.61
C LEU A 300 -16.04 1.89 -5.83
N GLY A 301 -17.18 2.15 -6.48
CA GLY A 301 -18.50 2.10 -5.83
C GLY A 301 -18.84 0.72 -5.26
N ASN A 302 -18.40 -0.37 -5.91
CA ASN A 302 -18.70 -1.72 -5.46
C ASN A 302 -17.84 -2.16 -4.26
N ARG A 303 -16.55 -1.84 -4.28
CA ARG A 303 -15.61 -2.07 -3.14
C ARG A 303 -15.96 -1.18 -1.95
N PHE A 304 -16.34 0.06 -2.22
CA PHE A 304 -16.72 1.04 -1.21
C PHE A 304 -18.07 0.71 -0.56
N ILE A 305 -19.10 0.32 -1.33
CA ILE A 305 -20.40 -0.09 -0.76
C ILE A 305 -20.27 -1.36 0.07
N GLN A 306 -19.46 -2.35 -0.36
CA GLN A 306 -19.18 -3.54 0.46
C GLN A 306 -18.47 -3.18 1.77
N SER A 307 -17.44 -2.32 1.72
CA SER A 307 -16.72 -1.87 2.90
C SER A 307 -17.63 -1.10 3.87
N LEU A 308 -18.48 -0.20 3.35
CA LEU A 308 -19.42 0.57 4.18
C LEU A 308 -20.52 -0.28 4.81
N ALA A 309 -21.05 -1.28 4.09
CA ALA A 309 -22.08 -2.18 4.59
C ALA A 309 -21.54 -3.08 5.71
N ASN A 310 -20.30 -3.54 5.59
CA ASN A 310 -19.63 -4.37 6.59
C ASN A 310 -19.29 -3.60 7.89
N LEU A 311 -19.07 -2.28 7.79
CA LEU A 311 -18.65 -1.44 8.91
C LEU A 311 -19.78 -0.65 9.60
N GLY A 312 -21.02 -0.79 9.15
CA GLY A 312 -22.16 -0.11 9.77
C GLY A 312 -22.11 1.41 9.66
N CYS A 313 -21.41 1.95 8.65
CA CYS A 313 -21.36 3.39 8.39
C CYS A 313 -22.79 3.91 8.14
N THR A 314 -23.32 4.69 9.09
CA THR A 314 -24.67 5.26 8.97
C THR A 314 -24.63 6.49 8.08
N ASN A 315 -25.19 6.38 6.87
CA ASN A 315 -25.77 7.54 6.22
C ASN A 315 -27.04 7.17 5.44
N LYS A 316 -28.15 7.79 5.85
CA LYS A 316 -29.52 7.48 5.41
C LYS A 316 -29.87 7.91 3.99
N ASN A 317 -28.90 8.39 3.21
CA ASN A 317 -29.11 8.86 1.84
C ASN A 317 -27.86 8.57 1.01
N ILE A 318 -27.59 7.29 0.73
CA ILE A 318 -26.59 6.94 -0.28
C ILE A 318 -27.25 7.20 -1.64
N PRO A 319 -26.79 8.18 -2.43
CA PRO A 319 -27.36 8.42 -3.75
C PRO A 319 -26.95 7.33 -4.75
N VAL A 320 -26.02 6.45 -4.39
CA VAL A 320 -25.48 5.39 -5.26
C VAL A 320 -26.30 4.10 -5.12
N SER A 321 -26.82 3.59 -6.24
CA SER A 321 -27.43 2.27 -6.38
C SER A 321 -26.63 1.46 -7.39
N CYS A 322 -26.26 0.22 -7.07
CA CYS A 322 -25.54 -0.68 -7.97
C CYS A 322 -26.39 -1.93 -8.27
N THR A 323 -26.38 -2.36 -9.53
CA THR A 323 -26.91 -3.64 -9.98
C THR A 323 -25.78 -4.66 -9.96
N LEU A 324 -25.97 -5.78 -9.26
CA LEU A 324 -24.99 -6.87 -9.17
C LEU A 324 -25.38 -8.02 -10.11
N ASP A 325 -24.41 -8.75 -10.63
CA ASP A 325 -24.63 -10.04 -11.29
C ASP A 325 -24.74 -11.20 -10.28
N SER A 326 -24.93 -12.41 -10.78
CA SER A 326 -25.05 -13.63 -9.98
C SER A 326 -23.78 -14.01 -9.21
N SER A 327 -22.65 -13.37 -9.51
CA SER A 327 -21.38 -13.53 -8.78
C SER A 327 -21.15 -12.44 -7.72
N GLY A 328 -22.06 -11.45 -7.64
CA GLY A 328 -21.93 -10.31 -6.74
C GLY A 328 -21.10 -9.16 -7.31
N ALA A 329 -20.72 -9.21 -8.60
CA ALA A 329 -20.01 -8.12 -9.26
C ALA A 329 -21.00 -7.06 -9.78
N ALA A 330 -20.72 -5.77 -9.54
CA ALA A 330 -21.55 -4.70 -10.05
C ALA A 330 -21.43 -4.60 -11.57
N THR A 331 -22.57 -4.73 -12.24
CA THR A 331 -22.71 -4.58 -13.69
C THR A 331 -23.07 -3.16 -14.10
N SER A 332 -23.63 -2.37 -13.18
CA SER A 332 -23.86 -0.94 -13.36
C SER A 332 -24.10 -0.24 -12.02
N CYS A 333 -23.70 1.02 -11.87
CA CYS A 333 -24.05 1.85 -10.72
C CYS A 333 -24.63 3.20 -11.18
N SER A 334 -25.58 3.75 -10.43
CA SER A 334 -26.24 5.03 -10.71
C SER A 334 -26.25 5.93 -9.48
N ILE A 335 -26.06 7.24 -9.65
CA ILE A 335 -26.16 8.24 -8.59
C ILE A 335 -27.47 9.02 -8.75
N THR A 336 -28.28 9.12 -7.69
CA THR A 336 -29.49 9.96 -7.63
C THR A 336 -29.18 11.24 -6.84
N LEU A 337 -28.99 12.35 -7.53
CA LEU A 337 -28.79 13.65 -6.90
C LEU A 337 -30.13 14.22 -6.43
N ASN A 338 -30.32 14.38 -5.13
CA ASN A 338 -31.41 15.18 -4.60
C ASN A 338 -30.98 16.66 -4.64
N ASN A 339 -31.47 17.41 -5.63
CA ASN A 339 -31.28 18.86 -5.71
C ASN A 339 -32.07 19.56 -4.60
N GLY A 340 -31.52 19.57 -3.38
CA GLY A 340 -32.02 20.35 -2.26
C GLY A 340 -31.36 21.72 -2.21
N THR A 341 -32.07 22.76 -2.66
CA THR A 341 -31.67 24.16 -2.44
C THR A 341 -31.60 24.47 -0.94
N SER A 342 -30.41 24.73 -0.40
CA SER A 342 -30.23 25.28 0.94
C SER A 342 -30.12 26.80 0.89
N THR A 343 -31.19 27.49 1.29
CA THR A 343 -31.18 28.92 1.64
C THR A 343 -30.57 29.09 3.04
N HIS A 344 -29.37 29.65 3.12
CA HIS A 344 -28.81 30.13 4.39
C HIS A 344 -29.22 31.60 4.63
N ARG A 345 -30.03 31.85 5.66
CA ARG A 345 -30.14 33.17 6.30
C ARG A 345 -29.22 33.20 7.52
N TRP A 346 -28.32 34.17 7.54
CA TRP A 346 -27.48 34.49 8.68
C TRP A 346 -28.32 35.13 9.80
N ARG A 347 -28.14 34.63 11.03
CA ARG A 347 -28.16 35.39 12.28
C ARG A 347 -27.11 34.82 13.21
#